data_AF-A0A509E816-F1
#
_entry.id   AF-A0A509E816-F1
#
_cell.length_a   1.000
_cell.length_b   1.000
_cell.length_c   1.000
_cell.angle_alpha   90.00
_cell.angle_beta   90.00
_cell.angle_gamma   90.00
#
_symmetry.space_group_name_H-M   'P 1'
#
loop_
_entity.id
_entity.type
_entity.pdbx_description
1 polymer ?
#
loop_
_entity_poly.entity_id
_entity_poly.type
_entity_poly.pdbx_seq_one_letter_code
_entity_poly.pdbx_strand_id
1 'polypeptide(L)' 'MAQSPSKPQDTDKAGFQQDTPKPGDKANPENKQGELSERLDEALEETFPSSDPVSVKITK' A
#
# COMPACT_ATOMS: atom_id res chain seq x y z
N MET A 1 -11.71 -3.45 30.14
CA MET A 1 -12.37 -4.37 29.18
C MET A 1 -13.00 -3.52 28.10
N ALA A 2 -12.42 -3.49 26.91
CA ALA A 2 -13.06 -2.89 25.74
C ALA A 2 -12.98 -3.94 24.62
N GLN A 3 -14.14 -4.42 24.21
CA GLN A 3 -14.31 -5.40 23.14
C GLN A 3 -14.07 -4.70 21.80
N SER A 4 -13.16 -5.24 20.98
CA SER A 4 -12.94 -4.78 19.61
C SER A 4 -14.09 -5.26 18.72
N PRO A 5 -14.75 -4.39 17.93
CA PRO A 5 -15.82 -4.83 17.03
C PRO A 5 -15.26 -5.64 15.85
N SER A 6 -15.92 -6.75 15.57
CA SER A 6 -15.70 -7.62 14.42
C SER A 6 -15.88 -6.85 13.10
N LYS A 7 -14.85 -6.89 12.25
CA LYS A 7 -14.83 -6.31 10.90
C LYS A 7 -15.99 -6.87 10.06
N PRO A 8 -16.82 -6.04 9.39
CA PRO A 8 -17.82 -6.54 8.45
C PRO A 8 -17.12 -7.16 7.24
N GLN A 9 -17.53 -8.38 6.86
CA GLN A 9 -17.13 -9.03 5.63
C GLN A 9 -17.90 -8.38 4.48
N ASP A 10 -17.20 -7.60 3.66
CA ASP A 10 -17.73 -7.00 2.43
C ASP A 10 -17.97 -8.12 1.40
N THR A 11 -19.24 -8.49 1.24
CA THR A 11 -19.72 -9.43 0.23
C THR A 11 -20.24 -8.65 -0.97
N ASP A 12 -19.36 -8.12 -1.82
CA ASP A 12 -19.72 -7.75 -3.19
C ASP A 12 -18.48 -7.85 -4.11
N LYS A 13 -18.57 -8.82 -5.04
CA LYS A 13 -17.46 -9.33 -5.85
C LYS A 13 -17.60 -8.80 -7.29
N ALA A 14 -16.95 -7.68 -7.61
CA ALA A 14 -16.61 -7.29 -8.99
C ALA A 14 -15.61 -6.11 -9.02
N GLY A 15 -14.45 -6.27 -8.39
CA GLY A 15 -13.30 -5.38 -8.49
C GLY A 15 -12.05 -6.21 -8.26
N PHE A 16 -10.94 -5.90 -8.95
CA PHE A 16 -9.68 -6.66 -8.87
C PHE A 16 -9.29 -6.98 -7.42
N GLN A 17 -9.51 -8.23 -6.99
CA GLN A 17 -9.03 -8.72 -5.69
C GLN A 17 -7.55 -9.06 -5.86
N GLN A 18 -6.67 -8.05 -5.78
CA GLN A 18 -5.21 -8.25 -5.77
C GLN A 18 -4.65 -8.50 -4.36
N ASP A 19 -5.49 -8.45 -3.31
CA ASP A 19 -5.05 -8.59 -1.92
C ASP A 19 -4.67 -10.02 -1.51
N THR A 20 -4.82 -10.99 -2.42
CA THR A 20 -4.32 -12.35 -2.19
C THR A 20 -3.03 -12.56 -2.98
N PRO A 21 -1.88 -12.82 -2.32
CA PRO A 21 -0.65 -13.15 -3.01
C PRO A 21 -0.91 -14.36 -3.91
N LYS A 22 -0.42 -14.33 -5.16
CA LYS A 22 -0.64 -15.42 -6.11
C LYS A 22 -0.09 -16.71 -5.50
N PRO A 23 -0.68 -17.88 -5.82
CA PRO A 23 -0.13 -19.17 -5.41
C PRO A 23 1.29 -19.32 -5.99
N GLY A 24 2.31 -19.10 -5.15
CA GLY A 24 3.72 -19.07 -5.57
C GLY A 24 4.50 -17.85 -5.02
N ASP A 25 3.82 -16.74 -4.76
CA ASP A 25 4.47 -15.51 -4.28
C ASP A 25 5.08 -15.69 -2.89
N LYS A 26 4.48 -16.54 -2.05
CA LYS A 26 5.01 -16.84 -0.70
C LYS A 26 6.32 -17.63 -0.70
N ALA A 27 6.63 -18.30 -1.82
CA ALA A 27 7.86 -19.08 -1.98
C ALA A 27 9.01 -18.25 -2.56
N ASN A 28 8.73 -17.04 -3.07
CA ASN A 28 9.75 -16.16 -3.61
C ASN A 28 10.55 -15.52 -2.45
N PRO A 29 11.88 -15.72 -2.37
CA PRO A 29 12.70 -15.07 -1.37
C PRO A 29 12.68 -13.53 -1.47
N GLU A 30 12.38 -12.95 -2.64
CA GLU A 30 12.24 -11.50 -2.83
C GLU A 30 10.94 -10.94 -2.25
N ASN A 31 9.94 -11.79 -2.02
CA ASN A 31 8.67 -11.39 -1.40
C ASN A 31 8.73 -11.50 0.14
N LYS A 32 9.93 -11.54 0.72
CA LYS A 32 10.09 -11.41 2.17
C LYS A 32 9.66 -10.02 2.60
N GLN A 33 8.96 -9.93 3.72
CA GLN A 33 8.35 -8.68 4.20
C GLN A 33 9.34 -7.51 4.31
N GLY A 34 10.61 -7.77 4.66
CA GLY A 34 11.65 -6.74 4.76
C GLY A 34 12.04 -6.16 3.39
N GLU A 35 12.49 -7.03 2.46
CA GLU A 35 12.84 -6.66 1.08
C GLU A 35 11.69 -5.96 0.36
N LEU A 36 10.44 -6.40 0.59
CA LEU A 36 9.26 -5.74 0.04
C LEU A 36 9.04 -4.35 0.62
N SER A 37 9.26 -4.16 1.92
CA SER A 37 9.09 -2.85 2.56
C SER A 37 10.10 -1.85 2.03
N GLU A 38 11.37 -2.24 1.94
CA GLU A 38 12.44 -1.37 1.46
C GLU A 38 12.20 -0.91 0.01
N ARG A 39 11.78 -1.83 -0.88
CA ARG A 39 11.43 -1.48 -2.27
C ARG A 39 10.22 -0.56 -2.38
N LEU A 40 9.25 -0.69 -1.48
CA LEU A 40 8.08 0.19 -1.45
C LEU A 40 8.47 1.60 -1.00
N ASP A 41 9.31 1.71 0.03
CA ASP A 41 9.78 2.99 0.54
C ASP A 41 10.66 3.69 -0.51
N GLU A 42 11.58 2.98 -1.16
CA GLU A 42 12.40 3.50 -2.27
C GLU A 42 11.54 4.01 -3.43
N ALA A 43 10.57 3.22 -3.89
CA ALA A 43 9.67 3.62 -4.97
C ALA A 43 8.83 4.86 -4.61
N LEU A 44 8.45 5.02 -3.33
CA LEU A 44 7.75 6.20 -2.86
C LEU A 44 8.67 7.43 -2.86
N GLU A 45 9.90 7.30 -2.39
CA GLU A 45 10.88 8.39 -2.39
C GLU A 45 11.23 8.85 -3.81
N GLU A 46 11.36 7.93 -4.76
CA GLU A 46 11.63 8.24 -6.17
C GLU A 46 10.44 8.93 -6.87
N THR A 47 9.21 8.50 -6.55
CA THR A 47 8.00 9.04 -7.18
C THR A 47 7.61 10.41 -6.60
N PHE A 48 8.13 10.75 -5.42
CA PHE A 48 7.88 12.02 -4.73
C PHE A 48 9.18 12.78 -4.40
N PRO A 49 9.88 13.30 -5.43
CA PRO A 49 11.13 14.08 -5.25
C PRO A 49 10.95 15.35 -4.39
N SER A 50 9.71 15.74 -4.08
CA SER A 50 9.33 16.77 -3.11
C SER A 50 7.93 16.44 -2.60
N SER A 51 7.81 15.83 -1.42
CA SER A 51 6.56 15.25 -0.89
C SER A 51 5.46 16.26 -0.51
N ASP A 52 5.57 17.52 -0.94
CA ASP A 52 4.49 18.50 -0.82
C ASP A 52 4.49 19.34 -2.10
N PRO A 53 3.37 19.39 -2.87
CA PRO A 53 3.28 20.30 -3.99
C PRO A 53 3.64 21.74 -3.55
N VAL A 54 4.41 22.45 -4.38
CA VAL A 54 4.81 23.83 -4.07
C VAL A 54 3.55 24.69 -3.95
N SER A 55 3.29 25.22 -2.75
CA SER A 55 2.17 26.13 -2.51
C SER A 55 2.37 27.44 -3.29
N VAL A 56 1.71 27.57 -4.45
CA VAL A 56 1.74 28.80 -5.24
C VAL A 56 0.78 29.83 -4.66
N LYS A 57 1.30 31.03 -4.33
CA LYS A 57 0.47 32.18 -4.01
C LYS A 57 -0.02 32.78 -5.32
N ILE A 58 -1.34 32.75 -5.55
CA ILE A 58 -1.95 33.46 -6.69
C ILE A 58 -1.84 34.96 -6.38
N THR A 59 -0.86 35.63 -6.99
CA THR A 59 -0.81 37.08 -7.05
C THR A 59 -1.75 37.57 -8.14
N LYS A 60 -2.43 38.67 -7.83
CA LYS A 60 -3.66 39.21 -8.42
C LYS A 60 -3.67 39.37 -9.94
#